data_AF-A0A9D2CZS8-F1
#
_entry.id   AF-A0A9D2CZS8-F1
#
_cell.length_a   1.000
_cell.length_b   1.000
_cell.length_c   1.000
_cell.angle_alpha   90.00
_cell.angle_beta   90.00
_cell.angle_gamma   90.00
#
_symmetry.space_group_name_H-M   'P 1'
#
loop_
_entity.id
_entity.type
_entity.pdbx_description
1 polymer ?
#
loop_
_entity_poly.entity_id
_entity_poly.type
_entity_poly.pdbx_seq_one_letter_code
_entity_poly.pdbx_strand_id
1 'polypeptide(L)'
;MNEHFENARGFYAAVMQDLEEIAVSLKNFFRTQGQEFNTDLFYRQYDCLLQYSLLHTAIIDNDFDLNEVVFIRDLTEHADLMDYLNSICDTDFSWQLIFKGEIAAISTWLSAIRPLMDSVKEDFCAFFALYDAASPKDYLQNLVKNTSFILAALACSDGKISEKEKDTSGNYILDVFSDISDNIKGFQNK
;
A
#
# COMPACT_ATOMS: atom_id res chain seq x y z
N MET A 1 16.70 5.39 -15.20
CA MET A 1 15.84 5.00 -14.07
C MET A 1 16.61 5.36 -12.80
N ASN A 2 15.99 6.10 -11.89
CA ASN A 2 16.65 6.69 -10.71
C ASN A 2 17.05 5.57 -9.72
N GLU A 3 18.24 5.65 -9.10
CA GLU A 3 18.72 4.69 -8.09
C GLU A 3 17.71 4.48 -6.95
N HIS A 4 16.98 5.54 -6.59
CA HIS A 4 15.91 5.50 -5.59
C HIS A 4 14.75 4.57 -6.00
N PHE A 5 14.40 4.54 -7.30
CA PHE A 5 13.33 3.66 -7.79
C PHE A 5 13.76 2.19 -7.75
N GLU A 6 14.99 1.86 -8.16
CA GLU A 6 15.51 0.49 -8.08
C GLU A 6 15.59 -0.01 -6.63
N ASN A 7 16.02 0.86 -5.72
CA ASN A 7 16.03 0.55 -4.29
C ASN A 7 14.60 0.28 -3.77
N ALA A 8 13.63 1.13 -4.14
CA ALA A 8 12.22 0.92 -3.79
C ALA A 8 11.67 -0.41 -4.31
N ARG A 9 12.01 -0.81 -5.53
CA ARG A 9 11.64 -2.12 -6.08
C ARG A 9 12.23 -3.27 -5.28
N GLY A 10 13.46 -3.14 -4.79
CA GLY A 10 14.06 -4.14 -3.89
C GLY A 10 13.28 -4.31 -2.59
N PHE A 11 12.85 -3.20 -1.97
CA PHE A 11 12.01 -3.24 -0.77
C PHE A 11 10.61 -3.77 -1.04
N TYR A 12 10.00 -3.40 -2.18
CA TYR A 12 8.72 -3.93 -2.63
C TYR A 12 8.78 -5.44 -2.83
N ALA A 13 9.81 -5.94 -3.53
CA ALA A 13 10.00 -7.38 -3.73
C ALA A 13 10.15 -8.14 -2.39
N ALA A 14 10.84 -7.54 -1.41
CA ALA A 14 10.93 -8.12 -0.07
C ALA A 14 9.57 -8.18 0.66
N VAL A 15 8.72 -7.15 0.49
CA VAL A 15 7.34 -7.21 0.99
C VAL A 15 6.55 -8.29 0.28
N MET A 16 6.62 -8.37 -1.05
CA MET A 16 5.89 -9.37 -1.82
C MET A 16 6.28 -10.79 -1.45
N GLN A 17 7.57 -11.05 -1.22
CA GLN A 17 8.01 -12.36 -0.73
C GLN A 17 7.36 -12.71 0.61
N ASP A 18 7.30 -11.76 1.54
CA ASP A 18 6.64 -11.96 2.83
C ASP A 18 5.13 -12.19 2.66
N LEU A 19 4.45 -11.41 1.80
CA LEU A 19 3.03 -11.61 1.49
C LEU A 19 2.77 -12.96 0.81
N GLU A 20 3.68 -13.45 -0.04
CA GLU A 20 3.60 -14.76 -0.66
C GLU A 20 3.63 -15.89 0.37
N GLU A 21 4.57 -15.83 1.33
CA GLU A 21 4.66 -16.78 2.44
C GLU A 21 3.36 -16.81 3.26
N ILE A 22 2.83 -15.63 3.59
CA ILE A 22 1.55 -15.47 4.30
C ILE A 22 0.41 -16.11 3.50
N ALA A 23 0.30 -15.75 2.22
CA ALA A 23 -0.83 -16.13 1.39
C ALA A 23 -0.85 -17.63 1.08
N VAL A 24 0.30 -18.28 0.91
CA VAL A 24 0.41 -19.75 0.79
C VAL A 24 -0.10 -20.43 2.05
N SER A 25 0.26 -19.92 3.22
CA SER A 25 -0.18 -20.46 4.50
C SER A 25 -1.68 -20.26 4.74
N LEU A 26 -2.21 -19.07 4.48
CA LEU A 26 -3.64 -18.79 4.53
C LEU A 26 -4.41 -19.70 3.57
N LYS A 27 -3.96 -19.84 2.32
CA LYS A 27 -4.58 -20.74 1.34
C LYS A 27 -4.65 -22.18 1.84
N ASN A 28 -3.59 -22.68 2.48
CA ASN A 28 -3.60 -24.01 3.07
C ASN A 28 -4.59 -24.10 4.25
N PHE A 29 -4.58 -23.10 5.14
CA PHE A 29 -5.51 -23.04 6.28
C PHE A 29 -6.98 -23.05 5.83
N PHE A 30 -7.38 -22.12 4.95
CA PHE A 30 -8.75 -22.02 4.44
C PHE A 30 -9.18 -23.31 3.71
N ARG A 31 -8.27 -23.93 2.95
CA ARG A 31 -8.56 -25.23 2.30
C ARG A 31 -8.90 -26.33 3.30
N THR A 32 -8.26 -26.38 4.48
CA THR A 32 -8.63 -27.37 5.52
C THR A 32 -10.02 -27.16 6.09
N GLN A 33 -10.56 -25.94 5.99
CA GLN A 33 -11.91 -25.57 6.43
C GLN A 33 -12.95 -25.68 5.30
N GLY A 34 -12.56 -26.19 4.12
CA GLY A 34 -13.45 -26.27 2.94
C GLY A 34 -13.75 -24.91 2.31
N GLN A 35 -12.90 -23.91 2.55
CA GLN A 35 -13.01 -22.56 2.03
C GLN A 35 -11.86 -22.25 1.06
N GLU A 36 -12.05 -21.23 0.21
CA GLU A 36 -11.03 -20.74 -0.70
C GLU A 36 -10.49 -19.39 -0.22
N PHE A 37 -9.17 -19.20 -0.34
CA PHE A 37 -8.52 -17.91 -0.09
C PHE A 37 -8.03 -17.33 -1.42
N ASN A 38 -8.48 -16.13 -1.74
CA ASN A 38 -8.09 -15.45 -2.97
C ASN A 38 -6.73 -14.76 -2.80
N THR A 39 -5.69 -15.43 -3.27
CA THR A 39 -4.29 -14.99 -3.18
C THR A 39 -4.05 -13.73 -4.00
N ASP A 40 -4.61 -13.67 -5.21
CA ASP A 40 -4.50 -12.52 -6.11
C ASP A 40 -5.12 -11.26 -5.49
N LEU A 41 -6.32 -11.40 -4.92
CA LEU A 41 -6.96 -10.28 -4.22
C LEU A 41 -6.09 -9.75 -3.08
N PHE A 42 -5.48 -10.62 -2.28
CA PHE A 42 -4.63 -10.21 -1.15
C PHE A 42 -3.43 -9.36 -1.58
N TYR A 43 -2.75 -9.73 -2.68
CA TYR A 43 -1.65 -8.93 -3.22
C TYR A 43 -2.13 -7.60 -3.79
N ARG A 44 -3.24 -7.64 -4.55
CA ARG A 44 -3.86 -6.44 -5.14
C ARG A 44 -4.30 -5.43 -4.09
N GLN A 45 -4.80 -5.91 -2.94
CA GLN A 45 -5.15 -5.05 -1.80
C GLN A 45 -3.93 -4.27 -1.30
N TYR A 46 -2.80 -4.94 -1.06
CA TYR A 46 -1.58 -4.24 -0.64
C TYR A 46 -1.11 -3.22 -1.68
N ASP A 47 -1.07 -3.60 -2.96
CA ASP A 47 -0.66 -2.69 -4.04
C ASP A 47 -1.52 -1.41 -4.08
N CYS A 48 -2.84 -1.55 -3.94
CA CYS A 48 -3.75 -0.41 -3.90
C CYS A 48 -3.51 0.47 -2.66
N LEU A 49 -3.35 -0.14 -1.48
CA LEU A 49 -3.06 0.58 -0.23
C LEU A 49 -1.73 1.33 -0.32
N LEU A 50 -0.71 0.71 -0.93
CA LEU A 50 0.60 1.30 -1.13
C LEU A 50 0.53 2.48 -2.11
N GLN A 51 -0.04 2.30 -3.30
CA GLN A 51 -0.14 3.37 -4.30
C GLN A 51 -0.99 4.54 -3.81
N TYR A 52 -2.10 4.27 -3.10
CA TYR A 52 -2.91 5.32 -2.48
C TYR A 52 -2.09 6.13 -1.46
N SER A 53 -1.33 5.44 -0.62
CA SER A 53 -0.49 6.05 0.41
C SER A 53 0.68 6.86 -0.17
N LEU A 54 1.29 6.37 -1.25
CA LEU A 54 2.36 7.07 -1.95
C LEU A 54 1.84 8.33 -2.66
N LEU A 55 0.68 8.24 -3.32
CA LEU A 55 0.05 9.40 -3.94
C LEU A 55 -0.33 10.46 -2.91
N HIS A 56 -0.82 10.05 -1.74
CA HIS A 56 -1.08 10.98 -0.65
C HIS A 56 0.19 11.70 -0.16
N THR A 57 1.34 11.02 -0.13
CA THR A 57 2.64 11.66 0.17
C THR A 57 3.07 12.61 -0.94
N ALA A 58 3.05 12.18 -2.20
CA ALA A 58 3.57 12.97 -3.33
C ALA A 58 2.86 14.33 -3.52
N ILE A 59 1.63 14.49 -3.03
CA ILE A 59 0.90 15.76 -3.17
C ILE A 59 1.00 16.65 -1.92
N ILE A 60 1.65 16.22 -0.84
CA ILE A 60 1.58 16.88 0.48
C ILE A 60 2.33 18.22 0.54
N ASP A 61 3.41 18.32 -0.22
CA ASP A 61 4.26 19.51 -0.28
C ASP A 61 3.79 20.52 -1.35
N ASN A 62 2.82 20.12 -2.18
CA ASN A 62 2.31 20.82 -3.36
C ASN A 62 3.28 20.88 -4.56
N ASP A 63 4.26 19.97 -4.64
CA ASP A 63 5.20 19.86 -5.76
C ASP A 63 5.12 18.47 -6.41
N PHE A 64 3.98 18.17 -7.04
CA PHE A 64 3.74 16.87 -7.65
C PHE A 64 4.33 16.78 -9.06
N ASP A 65 5.34 15.92 -9.25
CA ASP A 65 6.09 15.82 -10.50
C ASP A 65 5.85 14.52 -11.31
N LEU A 66 6.34 14.49 -12.55
CA LEU A 66 6.16 13.33 -13.42
C LEU A 66 6.96 12.10 -12.97
N ASN A 67 8.11 12.28 -12.33
CA ASN A 67 8.91 11.18 -11.82
C ASN A 67 8.19 10.47 -10.67
N GLU A 68 7.54 11.22 -9.78
CA GLU A 68 6.71 10.67 -8.70
C GLU A 68 5.52 9.90 -9.25
N VAL A 69 4.80 10.45 -10.25
CA VAL A 69 3.70 9.73 -10.92
C VAL A 69 4.18 8.39 -11.48
N VAL A 70 5.31 8.41 -12.20
CA VAL A 70 5.90 7.20 -12.80
C VAL A 70 6.36 6.24 -11.71
N PHE A 71 6.98 6.75 -10.65
CA PHE A 71 7.39 5.96 -9.49
C PHE A 71 6.20 5.22 -8.89
N ILE A 72 5.10 5.92 -8.60
CA ILE A 72 3.93 5.32 -7.94
C ILE A 72 3.30 4.27 -8.85
N ARG A 73 3.08 4.61 -10.12
CA ARG A 73 2.43 3.73 -11.09
C ARG A 73 3.24 2.44 -11.33
N ASP A 74 4.55 2.57 -11.55
CA ASP A 74 5.37 1.46 -12.03
C ASP A 74 6.00 0.63 -10.91
N LEU A 75 5.81 1.00 -9.64
CA LEU A 75 6.39 0.27 -8.51
C LEU A 75 5.71 -1.09 -8.28
N THR A 76 4.39 -1.16 -8.42
CA THR A 76 3.59 -2.33 -8.07
C THR A 76 3.34 -3.26 -9.26
N GLU A 77 3.08 -4.54 -9.00
CA GLU A 77 3.02 -5.58 -10.05
C GLU A 77 1.68 -6.31 -10.16
N HIS A 78 0.84 -6.31 -9.11
CA HIS A 78 -0.42 -7.05 -9.07
C HIS A 78 -1.66 -6.19 -9.31
N ALA A 79 -1.63 -4.92 -8.87
CA ALA A 79 -2.70 -3.97 -9.15
C ALA A 79 -2.17 -2.58 -9.51
N ASP A 80 -2.97 -1.91 -10.35
CA ASP A 80 -2.94 -0.48 -10.56
C ASP A 80 -4.18 0.15 -9.88
N LEU A 81 -3.96 1.17 -9.06
CA LEU A 81 -5.00 1.84 -8.29
C LEU A 81 -6.07 2.45 -9.19
N MET A 82 -5.70 3.04 -10.33
CA MET A 82 -6.66 3.63 -11.25
C MET A 82 -7.55 2.54 -11.85
N ASP A 83 -6.94 1.46 -12.34
CA ASP A 83 -7.70 0.32 -12.89
C ASP A 83 -8.60 -0.33 -11.85
N TYR A 84 -8.11 -0.47 -10.61
CA TYR A 84 -8.89 -1.00 -9.49
C TYR A 84 -10.11 -0.13 -9.20
N LEU A 85 -9.93 1.18 -9.04
CA LEU A 85 -11.01 2.13 -8.77
C LEU A 85 -12.02 2.18 -9.92
N ASN A 86 -11.55 2.19 -11.17
CA ASN A 86 -12.41 2.16 -12.35
C ASN A 86 -13.28 0.91 -12.40
N SER A 87 -12.74 -0.24 -11.98
CA SER A 87 -13.50 -1.50 -11.94
C SER A 87 -14.63 -1.50 -10.92
N ILE A 88 -14.54 -0.67 -9.87
CA ILE A 88 -15.51 -0.61 -8.76
C ILE A 88 -16.51 0.53 -8.96
N CYS A 89 -16.02 1.69 -9.41
CA CYS A 89 -16.78 2.93 -9.43
C CYS A 89 -17.42 3.23 -10.80
N ASP A 90 -17.19 2.40 -11.82
CA ASP A 90 -17.58 2.65 -13.22
C ASP A 90 -17.10 4.04 -13.71
N THR A 91 -15.81 4.28 -13.51
CA THR A 91 -15.11 5.53 -13.84
C THR A 91 -14.02 5.31 -14.89
N ASP A 92 -13.45 6.40 -15.41
CA ASP A 92 -12.34 6.40 -16.37
C ASP A 92 -11.18 7.28 -15.89
N PHE A 93 -10.71 7.01 -14.67
CA PHE A 93 -9.51 7.64 -14.12
C PHE A 93 -8.25 7.05 -14.75
N SER A 94 -7.25 7.89 -14.93
CA SER A 94 -5.92 7.46 -15.38
C SER A 94 -4.84 8.26 -14.70
N TRP A 95 -3.63 7.70 -14.60
CA TRP A 95 -2.47 8.44 -14.10
C TRP A 95 -2.19 9.72 -14.87
N GLN A 96 -2.55 9.78 -16.16
CA GLN A 96 -2.44 11.01 -16.93
C GLN A 96 -3.42 12.10 -16.47
N LEU A 97 -4.64 11.72 -16.07
CA LEU A 97 -5.60 12.66 -15.49
C LEU A 97 -5.14 13.14 -14.11
N ILE A 98 -4.58 12.25 -13.30
CA ILE A 98 -3.98 12.61 -12.00
C ILE A 98 -2.84 13.61 -12.18
N PHE A 99 -1.88 13.35 -13.07
CA PHE A 99 -0.75 14.25 -13.33
C PHE A 99 -1.18 15.64 -13.87
N LYS A 100 -2.23 15.71 -14.68
CA LYS A 100 -2.75 16.98 -15.21
C LYS A 100 -3.68 17.71 -14.23
N GLY A 101 -4.07 17.05 -13.14
CA GLY A 101 -4.98 17.59 -12.15
C GLY A 101 -4.32 18.64 -11.27
N GLU A 102 -5.13 19.57 -10.77
CA GLU A 102 -4.67 20.45 -9.69
C GLU A 102 -4.56 19.65 -8.38
N ILE A 103 -3.52 19.89 -7.59
CA ILE A 103 -3.27 19.18 -6.33
C ILE A 103 -4.47 19.24 -5.37
N ALA A 104 -5.18 20.38 -5.32
CA ALA A 104 -6.40 20.51 -4.52
C ALA A 104 -7.52 19.57 -4.98
N ALA A 105 -7.66 19.34 -6.29
CA ALA A 105 -8.62 18.40 -6.84
C ALA A 105 -8.21 16.94 -6.55
N ILE A 106 -6.92 16.61 -6.66
CA ILE A 106 -6.38 15.29 -6.31
C ILE A 106 -6.61 15.00 -4.82
N SER A 107 -6.32 15.97 -3.94
CA SER A 107 -6.55 15.84 -2.49
C SER A 107 -8.02 15.63 -2.14
N THR A 108 -8.93 16.36 -2.81
CA THR A 108 -10.39 16.18 -2.65
C THR A 108 -10.81 14.79 -3.10
N TRP A 109 -10.27 14.32 -4.23
CA TRP A 109 -10.54 13.00 -4.77
C TRP A 109 -10.02 11.88 -3.86
N LEU A 110 -8.78 11.96 -3.35
CA LEU A 110 -8.22 11.03 -2.37
C LEU A 110 -9.13 10.93 -1.14
N SER A 111 -9.59 12.07 -0.62
CA SER A 111 -10.53 12.11 0.51
C SER A 111 -11.86 11.43 0.19
N ALA A 112 -12.36 11.57 -1.04
CA ALA A 112 -13.61 10.95 -1.48
C ALA A 112 -13.51 9.43 -1.64
N ILE A 113 -12.37 8.91 -2.09
CA ILE A 113 -12.15 7.45 -2.25
C ILE A 113 -11.69 6.76 -0.95
N ARG A 114 -11.36 7.53 0.09
CA ARG A 114 -10.87 6.98 1.37
C ARG A 114 -11.78 5.89 1.97
N PRO A 115 -13.12 6.02 2.01
CA PRO A 115 -13.98 4.95 2.54
C PRO A 115 -13.84 3.62 1.80
N LEU A 116 -13.58 3.65 0.49
CA LEU A 116 -13.32 2.44 -0.29
C LEU A 116 -11.97 1.83 0.09
N MET A 117 -10.94 2.65 0.26
CA MET A 117 -9.63 2.19 0.74
C MET A 117 -9.69 1.64 2.17
N ASP A 118 -10.53 2.21 3.04
CA ASP A 118 -10.76 1.69 4.38
C ASP A 118 -11.37 0.28 4.33
N SER A 119 -12.29 0.00 3.39
CA SER A 119 -12.80 -1.35 3.18
C SER A 119 -11.73 -2.32 2.67
N VAL A 120 -10.86 -1.88 1.76
CA VAL A 120 -9.71 -2.68 1.26
C VAL A 120 -8.73 -3.00 2.40
N LYS A 121 -8.46 -1.99 3.24
CA LYS A 121 -7.61 -2.09 4.42
C LYS A 121 -8.14 -3.11 5.42
N GLU A 122 -9.43 -3.04 5.77
CA GLU A 122 -10.02 -3.94 6.77
C GLU A 122 -9.77 -5.42 6.45
N ASP A 123 -10.07 -5.82 5.21
CA ASP A 123 -9.88 -7.21 4.76
C ASP A 123 -8.40 -7.60 4.77
N PHE A 124 -7.52 -6.76 4.21
CA PHE A 124 -6.08 -7.01 4.18
C PHE A 124 -5.51 -7.17 5.59
N CYS A 125 -5.84 -6.24 6.48
CA CYS A 125 -5.37 -6.22 7.86
C CYS A 125 -5.82 -7.45 8.63
N ALA A 126 -7.07 -7.91 8.43
CA ALA A 126 -7.58 -9.10 9.11
C ALA A 126 -6.81 -10.37 8.73
N PHE A 127 -6.56 -10.59 7.43
CA PHE A 127 -5.83 -11.76 6.96
C PHE A 127 -4.35 -11.73 7.32
N PHE A 128 -3.71 -10.57 7.18
CA PHE A 128 -2.31 -10.40 7.56
C PHE A 128 -2.12 -10.68 9.06
N ALA A 129 -2.93 -10.03 9.90
CA ALA A 129 -2.84 -10.16 11.35
C ALA A 129 -3.12 -11.58 11.84
N LEU A 130 -4.08 -12.28 11.22
CA LEU A 130 -4.41 -13.67 11.55
C LEU A 130 -3.17 -14.58 11.45
N TYR A 131 -2.41 -14.44 10.37
CA TYR A 131 -1.23 -15.27 10.17
C TYR A 131 -0.03 -14.80 10.98
N ASP A 132 0.22 -13.48 11.05
CA ASP A 132 1.34 -12.93 11.83
C ASP A 132 1.24 -13.31 13.31
N ALA A 133 0.03 -13.25 13.90
CA ALA A 133 -0.21 -13.65 15.29
C ALA A 133 0.08 -15.13 15.57
N ALA A 134 -0.03 -16.00 14.55
CA ALA A 134 0.25 -17.43 14.64
C ALA A 134 1.67 -17.82 14.24
N SER A 135 2.46 -16.85 13.77
CA SER A 135 3.80 -17.04 13.23
C SER A 135 4.88 -16.71 14.28
N PRO A 136 6.02 -17.43 14.29
CA PRO A 136 7.20 -17.03 15.06
C PRO A 136 7.99 -15.87 14.42
N LYS A 137 7.79 -15.59 13.13
CA LYS A 137 8.36 -14.46 12.38
C LYS A 137 7.42 -13.26 12.47
N ASP A 138 7.98 -12.10 12.79
CA ASP A 138 7.30 -10.80 12.84
C ASP A 138 7.26 -10.18 11.43
N TYR A 139 6.23 -10.54 10.66
CA TYR A 139 6.01 -10.01 9.32
C TYR A 139 5.56 -8.54 9.37
N LEU A 140 4.85 -8.12 10.43
CA LEU A 140 4.45 -6.72 10.59
C LEU A 140 5.68 -5.80 10.65
N GLN A 141 6.71 -6.16 11.43
CA GLN A 141 7.94 -5.38 11.51
C GLN A 141 8.63 -5.26 10.15
N ASN A 142 8.68 -6.35 9.37
CA ASN A 142 9.25 -6.33 8.02
C ASN A 142 8.43 -5.45 7.08
N LEU A 143 7.10 -5.55 7.13
CA LEU A 143 6.18 -4.75 6.33
C LEU A 143 6.38 -3.25 6.60
N VAL A 144 6.41 -2.86 7.89
CA VAL A 144 6.67 -1.48 8.33
C VAL A 144 8.00 -1.00 7.80
N LYS A 145 9.07 -1.77 8.03
CA LYS A 145 10.43 -1.39 7.63
C LYS A 145 10.54 -1.17 6.12
N ASN A 146 10.15 -2.16 5.33
CA ASN A 146 10.33 -2.12 3.88
C ASN A 146 9.43 -1.05 3.25
N THR A 147 8.18 -0.93 3.68
CA THR A 147 7.28 0.10 3.17
C THR A 147 7.72 1.52 3.55
N SER A 148 8.31 1.70 4.75
CA SER A 148 8.90 2.99 5.13
C SER A 148 10.08 3.37 4.24
N PHE A 149 10.90 2.40 3.81
CA PHE A 149 11.97 2.67 2.85
C PHE A 149 11.42 3.02 1.46
N ILE A 150 10.30 2.42 1.03
CA ILE A 150 9.62 2.80 -0.22
C ILE A 150 9.14 4.26 -0.14
N LEU A 151 8.47 4.65 0.96
CA LEU A 151 8.05 6.05 1.17
C LEU A 151 9.24 7.02 1.13
N ALA A 152 10.34 6.67 1.80
CA ALA A 152 11.55 7.49 1.80
C ALA A 152 12.18 7.60 0.40
N ALA A 153 12.11 6.55 -0.41
CA ALA A 153 12.61 6.56 -1.78
C ALA A 153 11.78 7.48 -2.69
N LEU A 154 10.45 7.53 -2.51
CA LEU A 154 9.58 8.49 -3.20
C LEU A 154 9.97 9.93 -2.86
N ALA A 155 10.11 10.26 -1.57
CA ALA A 155 10.49 11.60 -1.11
C ALA A 155 11.90 12.05 -1.56
N CYS A 156 12.71 11.13 -2.09
CA CYS A 156 14.02 11.44 -2.68
C CYS A 156 14.00 11.40 -4.22
N SER A 157 12.86 11.06 -4.83
CA SER A 157 12.79 10.68 -6.25
C SER A 157 12.90 11.87 -7.20
N ASP A 158 12.47 13.07 -6.78
CA ASP A 158 12.57 14.33 -7.50
C ASP A 158 13.89 15.10 -7.18
N GLY A 159 14.66 14.62 -6.20
CA GLY A 159 15.91 15.22 -5.73
C GLY A 159 15.75 16.40 -4.76
N LYS A 160 14.52 16.74 -4.34
CA LYS A 160 14.22 17.78 -3.35
C LYS A 160 13.41 17.19 -2.19
N ILE A 161 14.06 17.02 -1.03
CA ILE A 161 13.34 16.51 0.15
C ILE A 161 12.76 17.69 0.94
N SER A 162 11.44 17.84 0.95
CA SER A 162 10.76 18.80 1.83
C SER A 162 10.65 18.26 3.27
N GLU A 163 10.54 19.14 4.28
CA GLU A 163 10.26 18.67 5.66
C GLU A 163 8.88 18.03 5.81
N LYS A 164 7.94 18.36 4.92
CA LYS A 164 6.58 17.80 4.95
C LYS A 164 6.55 16.36 4.48
N GLU A 165 7.35 15.99 3.48
CA GLU A 165 7.45 14.60 3.03
C GLU A 165 8.24 13.72 4.01
N LYS A 166 9.15 14.32 4.80
CA LYS A 166 9.81 13.62 5.91
C LYS A 166 8.86 13.31 7.06
N ASP A 167 7.79 14.10 7.21
CA ASP A 167 6.77 13.85 8.21
C ASP A 167 5.75 12.81 7.69
N THR A 168 6.07 11.54 7.93
CA THR A 168 5.17 10.44 7.56
C THR A 168 4.01 10.25 8.54
N SER A 169 3.92 11.03 9.63
CA SER A 169 2.99 10.77 10.75
C SER A 169 1.51 10.83 10.36
N GLY A 170 1.18 11.49 9.25
CA GLY A 170 -0.17 11.54 8.67
C GLY A 170 -0.39 10.64 7.45
N ASN A 171 0.56 9.75 7.13
CA ASN A 171 0.44 8.87 5.96
C ASN A 171 -0.53 7.71 6.24
N TYR A 172 -1.43 7.46 5.29
CA TYR A 172 -2.45 6.41 5.37
C TYR A 172 -1.90 5.01 5.63
N ILE A 173 -0.70 4.68 5.16
CA ILE A 173 -0.10 3.36 5.39
C ILE A 173 0.22 3.12 6.87
N LEU A 174 0.43 4.17 7.66
CA LEU A 174 0.62 4.03 9.10
C LEU A 174 -0.67 3.59 9.79
N ASP A 175 -1.83 4.05 9.31
CA ASP A 175 -3.14 3.58 9.78
C ASP A 175 -3.30 2.09 9.47
N VAL A 176 -2.84 1.63 8.30
CA VAL A 176 -2.82 0.19 7.93
C VAL A 176 -1.97 -0.61 8.93
N PHE A 177 -0.76 -0.13 9.26
CA PHE A 177 0.12 -0.83 10.21
C PHE A 177 -0.46 -0.86 11.63
N SER A 178 -1.10 0.23 12.06
CA SER A 178 -1.76 0.31 13.36
C SER A 178 -2.89 -0.72 13.45
N ASP A 179 -3.73 -0.82 12.42
CA ASP A 179 -4.86 -1.76 12.38
C ASP A 179 -4.39 -3.23 12.37
N ILE A 180 -3.30 -3.54 11.66
CA ILE A 180 -2.68 -4.88 11.72
C ILE A 180 -2.21 -5.17 13.16
N SER A 181 -1.50 -4.23 13.79
CA SER A 181 -1.00 -4.38 15.16
C SER A 181 -2.12 -4.63 16.16
N ASP A 182 -3.22 -3.89 16.05
CA ASP A 182 -4.36 -4.01 16.95
C ASP A 182 -5.13 -5.32 16.71
N ASN A 183 -5.26 -5.77 15.47
CA ASN A 183 -5.81 -7.08 15.15
C ASN A 183 -4.95 -8.23 15.70
N ILE A 184 -3.62 -8.15 15.60
CA ILE A 184 -2.69 -9.15 16.18
C ILE A 184 -2.91 -9.27 17.69
N LYS A 185 -2.94 -8.14 18.41
CA LYS A 185 -3.23 -8.11 19.85
C LYS A 185 -4.60 -8.73 20.15
N GLY A 186 -5.59 -8.48 19.30
CA GLY A 186 -6.93 -9.06 19.41
C GLY A 186 -6.94 -10.59 19.30
N PHE A 187 -6.05 -11.19 18.50
CA PHE A 187 -5.90 -12.64 18.38
C PHE A 187 -5.10 -13.26 19.53
N GLN A 188 -4.07 -12.57 20.04
CA GLN A 188 -3.24 -13.07 21.13
C GLN A 188 -3.94 -13.04 22.51
N ASN A 189 -4.96 -12.19 22.68
CA ASN A 189 -5.72 -12.04 23.93
C ASN A 189 -6.97 -12.94 24.00
N LYS A 190 -7.17 -13.85 23.03
CA LYS A 190 -8.28 -14.83 22.99
C LYS A 190 -7.77 -16.23 23.29
#